data_AF-A0A7C6ZYK6-F1
#
_entry.id   AF-A0A7C6ZYK6-F1
#
_cell.length_a   1.000
_cell.length_b   1.000
_cell.length_c   1.000
_cell.angle_alpha   90.00
_cell.angle_beta   90.00
_cell.angle_gamma   90.00
#
_symmetry.space_group_name_H-M   'P 1'
#
loop_
_entity.id
_entity.type
_entity.pdbx_description
1 polymer ?
#
loop_
_entity_poly.entity_id
_entity_poly.type
_entity_poly.pdbx_seq_one_letter_code
_entity_poly.pdbx_strand_id
1 'polypeptide(L)'
;MNKIEITSVEENSIAHELGIEAGDFLVSINGQKIQDVFDYRFHCADSEILLEIEKKNGDRWQFEIEKDEAEDLGIEFASPLLDEERSCRNKCIFCFIDQLPKGLRESLYFKDDDARLSFLFGNYITATNLPDSEIDRIIRYRMSPVNISVHTTNPELRVKMLNNRFAGDILDKIRRFTSAGITVNTQIVVCPGINDGEELDRTIRDLTSLGPQ
;
A
#
# COMPACT_ATOMS: atom_id res chain seq x y z
N MET A 1 -8.31 9.38 -17.42
CA MET A 1 -7.99 7.95 -17.55
C MET A 1 -6.49 7.87 -17.48
N ASN A 2 -5.93 7.39 -16.37
CA ASN A 2 -4.48 7.25 -16.26
C ASN A 2 -4.07 6.10 -17.17
N LYS A 3 -3.33 6.41 -18.23
CA LYS A 3 -2.59 5.42 -19.01
C LYS A 3 -1.28 5.18 -18.26
N ILE A 4 -0.95 3.93 -17.98
CA ILE A 4 0.29 3.61 -17.26
C ILE A 4 1.38 3.43 -18.31
N GLU A 5 2.33 4.37 -18.34
CA GLU A 5 3.45 4.36 -19.30
C GLU A 5 4.50 3.33 -18.90
N ILE A 6 4.89 2.49 -19.86
CA ILE A 6 5.98 1.52 -19.74
C ILE A 6 7.29 2.26 -20.00
N THR A 7 8.22 2.26 -19.06
CA THR A 7 9.50 2.99 -19.20
C THR A 7 10.63 2.13 -19.71
N SER A 8 10.56 0.83 -19.47
CA SER A 8 11.58 -0.15 -19.86
C SER A 8 10.94 -1.53 -19.96
N VAL A 9 11.58 -2.37 -20.76
CA VAL A 9 11.23 -3.79 -20.91
C VAL A 9 12.52 -4.58 -20.75
N GLU A 10 12.49 -5.63 -19.93
CA GLU A 10 13.65 -6.48 -19.67
C GLU A 10 14.00 -7.33 -20.91
N GLU A 11 15.29 -7.43 -21.24
CA GLU A 11 15.74 -8.20 -22.39
C GLU A 11 15.48 -9.70 -22.19
N ASN A 12 14.93 -10.36 -23.21
CA ASN A 12 14.47 -11.77 -23.18
C ASN A 12 13.31 -12.05 -22.20
N SER A 13 12.57 -11.03 -21.78
CA SER A 13 11.31 -11.20 -21.06
C SER A 13 10.14 -11.52 -22.00
N ILE A 14 9.02 -11.97 -21.43
CA ILE A 14 7.76 -12.15 -22.16
C ILE A 14 7.37 -10.87 -22.92
N ALA A 15 7.44 -9.71 -22.27
CA ALA A 15 7.11 -8.44 -22.91
C ALA A 15 8.05 -8.10 -24.08
N HIS A 16 9.33 -8.46 -23.98
CA HIS A 16 10.29 -8.29 -25.08
C HIS A 16 9.94 -9.18 -26.29
N GLU A 17 9.61 -10.46 -26.06
CA GLU A 17 9.21 -11.39 -27.12
C GLU A 17 7.91 -10.98 -27.81
N LEU A 18 6.99 -10.34 -27.09
CA LEU A 18 5.74 -9.79 -27.62
C LEU A 18 5.92 -8.44 -28.35
N GLY A 19 7.15 -7.90 -28.37
CA GLY A 19 7.44 -6.61 -29.02
C GLY A 19 6.84 -5.41 -28.29
N ILE A 20 6.67 -5.51 -26.98
CA ILE A 20 6.34 -4.36 -26.12
C ILE A 20 7.60 -3.52 -25.94
N GLU A 21 7.47 -2.20 -26.00
CA GLU A 21 8.58 -1.27 -25.95
C GLU A 21 8.36 -0.15 -24.94
N ALA A 22 9.45 0.43 -24.44
CA ALA A 22 9.43 1.64 -23.62
C ALA A 22 8.69 2.79 -24.34
N GLY A 23 7.65 3.34 -23.73
CA GLY A 23 6.74 4.39 -24.22
C GLY A 23 5.40 3.86 -24.73
N ASP A 24 5.20 2.54 -24.74
CA ASP A 24 3.86 1.95 -24.83
C ASP A 24 3.11 2.14 -23.49
N PHE A 25 1.80 1.91 -23.50
CA PHE A 25 0.94 2.08 -22.34
C PHE A 25 0.19 0.81 -21.98
N LEU A 26 0.24 0.41 -20.71
CA LEU A 26 -0.60 -0.64 -20.17
C LEU A 26 -2.05 -0.13 -20.04
N VAL A 27 -2.99 -0.85 -20.65
CA VAL A 27 -4.42 -0.51 -20.65
C VAL A 27 -5.20 -1.38 -19.67
N SER A 28 -5.06 -2.70 -19.78
CA SER A 28 -5.78 -3.66 -18.94
C SER A 28 -5.08 -5.02 -18.89
N ILE A 29 -5.35 -5.78 -17.83
CA ILE A 29 -4.99 -7.20 -17.70
C ILE A 29 -6.26 -7.96 -17.33
N ASN A 30 -6.57 -9.04 -18.04
CA ASN A 30 -7.81 -9.82 -17.84
C ASN A 30 -9.08 -8.96 -17.92
N GLY A 31 -9.05 -7.93 -18.78
CA GLY A 31 -10.13 -6.95 -18.94
C GLY A 31 -10.31 -6.00 -17.76
N GLN A 32 -9.45 -6.08 -16.74
CA GLN A 32 -9.46 -5.19 -15.57
C GLN A 32 -8.47 -4.05 -15.78
N LYS A 33 -8.91 -2.83 -15.46
CA LYS A 33 -8.02 -1.66 -15.47
C LYS A 33 -7.10 -1.72 -14.27
N ILE A 34 -5.82 -1.49 -14.53
CA ILE A 34 -4.79 -1.42 -13.50
C ILE A 34 -4.77 0.00 -12.91
N GLN A 35 -5.01 0.12 -11.61
CA GLN A 35 -4.96 1.42 -10.92
C GLN A 35 -3.60 1.68 -10.29
N ASP A 36 -2.99 0.63 -9.74
CA ASP A 36 -1.69 0.69 -9.09
C ASP A 36 -0.93 -0.64 -9.23
N VAL A 37 0.26 -0.68 -8.64
CA VAL A 37 1.14 -1.86 -8.62
C VAL A 37 0.49 -3.12 -8.04
N PHE A 38 -0.53 -3.01 -7.18
CA PHE A 38 -1.19 -4.18 -6.61
C PHE A 38 -2.15 -4.82 -7.58
N ASP A 39 -2.93 -4.02 -8.29
CA ASP A 39 -3.77 -4.55 -9.37
C ASP A 39 -2.88 -5.23 -10.42
N TYR A 40 -1.73 -4.62 -10.77
CA TYR A 40 -0.77 -5.21 -11.70
C TYR A 40 -0.28 -6.57 -11.21
N ARG A 41 0.29 -6.64 -10.00
CA ARG A 41 0.83 -7.89 -9.45
C ARG A 41 -0.24 -8.96 -9.26
N PHE A 42 -1.43 -8.58 -8.82
CA PHE A 42 -2.54 -9.52 -8.60
C PHE A 42 -3.00 -10.14 -9.93
N HIS A 43 -3.20 -9.32 -10.96
CA HIS A 43 -3.66 -9.82 -12.26
C HIS A 43 -2.55 -10.51 -13.07
N CYS A 44 -1.28 -10.17 -12.83
CA CYS A 44 -0.15 -10.89 -13.40
C CYS A 44 0.14 -12.23 -12.71
N ALA A 45 -0.45 -12.52 -11.55
CA ALA A 45 -0.21 -13.80 -10.86
C ALA A 45 -0.93 -14.99 -11.52
N ASP A 46 -1.91 -14.74 -12.40
CA ASP A 46 -2.59 -15.78 -13.16
C ASP A 46 -1.64 -16.41 -14.20
N SER A 47 -1.79 -17.72 -14.45
CA SER A 47 -1.00 -18.44 -15.46
C SER A 47 -1.44 -18.13 -16.89
N GLU A 48 -2.69 -17.74 -17.07
CA GLU A 48 -3.25 -17.31 -18.35
C GLU A 48 -3.72 -15.87 -18.21
N ILE A 49 -3.12 -14.96 -18.98
CA ILE A 49 -3.48 -13.54 -18.96
C ILE A 49 -3.80 -13.00 -20.35
N LEU A 50 -4.82 -12.14 -20.42
CA LEU A 50 -5.13 -11.30 -21.57
C LEU A 50 -4.61 -9.88 -21.31
N LEU A 51 -3.49 -9.54 -21.92
CA LEU A 51 -2.82 -8.24 -21.78
C LEU A 51 -3.25 -7.29 -22.90
N GLU A 52 -3.75 -6.10 -22.56
CA GLU A 52 -4.05 -5.04 -23.52
C GLU A 52 -3.04 -3.89 -23.39
N ILE A 53 -2.32 -3.62 -24.48
CA ILE A 53 -1.33 -2.55 -24.59
C ILE A 53 -1.78 -1.56 -25.66
N GLU A 54 -1.63 -0.27 -25.39
CA GLU A 54 -1.72 0.79 -26.38
C GLU A 54 -0.30 1.19 -26.81
N LYS A 55 0.04 0.95 -28.07
CA LYS A 55 1.33 1.34 -28.65
C LYS A 55 1.43 2.86 -28.73
N LYS A 56 2.66 3.39 -28.80
CA LYS A 56 2.92 4.85 -28.96
C LYS A 56 2.15 5.52 -30.09
N ASN A 57 1.84 4.79 -31.16
CA ASN A 57 1.11 5.27 -32.32
C ASN A 57 -0.42 5.31 -32.11
N GLY A 58 -0.92 4.85 -30.95
CA GLY A 58 -2.33 4.77 -30.59
C GLY A 58 -3.00 3.43 -30.94
N ASP A 59 -2.30 2.50 -31.58
CA ASP A 59 -2.83 1.17 -31.87
C ASP A 59 -2.99 0.36 -30.59
N ARG A 60 -4.09 -0.40 -30.48
CA ARG A 60 -4.33 -1.30 -29.35
C ARG A 60 -4.04 -2.73 -29.73
N TRP A 61 -3.14 -3.35 -29.00
CA TRP A 61 -2.73 -4.73 -29.19
C TRP A 61 -3.22 -5.53 -27.98
N GLN A 62 -3.68 -6.74 -28.25
CA GLN A 62 -4.10 -7.71 -27.24
C GLN A 62 -3.25 -8.96 -27.39
N PHE A 63 -2.73 -9.44 -26.28
CA PHE A 63 -1.90 -10.62 -26.21
C PHE A 63 -2.52 -11.62 -25.24
N GLU A 64 -2.67 -12.86 -25.69
CA GLU A 64 -2.94 -14.01 -24.82
C GLU A 64 -1.59 -14.60 -24.43
N ILE A 65 -1.32 -14.67 -23.14
CA ILE A 65 -0.03 -15.08 -22.58
C ILE A 65 -0.29 -16.24 -21.64
N GLU A 66 0.42 -17.35 -21.87
CA GLU A 66 0.50 -18.49 -20.96
C GLU A 66 1.90 -18.49 -20.33
N LYS A 67 1.95 -18.50 -19.00
CA LYS A 67 3.19 -18.38 -18.22
C LYS A 67 3.06 -19.09 -16.87
N ASP A 68 4.18 -19.28 -16.18
CA ASP A 68 4.14 -19.71 -14.79
C ASP A 68 3.59 -18.59 -13.88
N GLU A 69 2.90 -18.93 -12.79
CA GLU A 69 2.31 -17.94 -11.86
C GLU A 69 3.36 -16.97 -11.29
N ALA A 70 4.58 -17.46 -11.06
CA ALA A 70 5.69 -16.70 -10.51
C ALA A 70 6.51 -15.91 -11.56
N GLU A 71 6.25 -16.13 -12.85
CA GLU A 71 6.98 -15.48 -13.93
C GLU A 71 6.47 -14.05 -14.15
N ASP A 72 7.39 -13.08 -14.18
CA ASP A 72 7.09 -11.68 -14.47
C ASP A 72 7.03 -11.45 -15.98
N LEU A 73 6.24 -10.46 -16.42
CA LEU A 73 6.20 -10.03 -17.81
C LEU A 73 7.48 -9.28 -18.22
N GLY A 74 8.25 -8.76 -17.26
CA GLY A 74 9.45 -7.96 -17.52
C GLY A 74 9.14 -6.53 -17.94
N ILE A 75 8.01 -5.98 -17.45
CA ILE A 75 7.58 -4.61 -17.73
C ILE A 75 7.97 -3.72 -16.54
N GLU A 76 8.69 -2.64 -16.83
CA GLU A 76 9.05 -1.62 -15.85
C GLU A 76 8.29 -0.32 -16.09
N PHE A 77 7.98 0.38 -14.99
CA PHE A 77 7.18 1.59 -15.00
C PHE A 77 7.89 2.74 -14.29
N ALA A 78 7.51 3.98 -14.61
CA ALA A 78 8.15 5.19 -14.07
C ALA A 78 8.03 5.33 -12.55
N SER A 79 6.89 4.92 -11.98
CA SER A 79 6.63 4.95 -10.54
C SER A 79 6.46 3.52 -10.03
N PRO A 80 7.13 3.13 -8.92
CA PRO A 80 6.94 1.80 -8.33
C PRO A 80 5.51 1.56 -7.83
N LEU A 81 4.72 2.62 -7.63
CA LEU A 81 3.31 2.53 -7.25
C LEU A 81 2.35 2.57 -8.44
N LEU A 82 2.85 2.85 -9.65
CA LEU A 82 2.07 3.17 -10.86
C LEU A 82 1.15 4.39 -10.73
N ASP A 83 1.29 5.13 -9.63
CA ASP A 83 0.45 6.26 -9.23
C ASP A 83 1.23 7.13 -8.22
N GLU A 84 0.67 8.29 -7.85
CA GLU A 84 1.30 9.21 -6.89
C GLU A 84 1.26 8.66 -5.46
N GLU A 85 2.33 8.87 -4.72
CA GLU A 85 2.43 8.49 -3.30
C GLU A 85 1.46 9.31 -2.44
N ARG A 86 0.72 8.63 -1.55
CA ARG A 86 -0.21 9.29 -0.63
C ARG A 86 0.53 9.76 0.62
N SER A 87 0.49 11.06 0.89
CA SER A 87 1.12 11.64 2.08
C SER A 87 0.24 11.53 3.35
N CYS A 88 0.90 11.39 4.49
CA CYS A 88 0.30 11.38 5.82
C CYS A 88 -0.33 12.73 6.15
N ARG A 89 -1.60 12.70 6.58
CA ARG A 89 -2.35 13.91 6.99
C ARG A 89 -2.33 14.14 8.50
N ASN A 90 -1.71 13.25 9.27
CA ASN A 90 -1.64 13.37 10.73
C ASN A 90 -0.66 14.46 11.16
N LYS A 91 -0.93 15.04 12.33
CA LYS A 91 -0.07 16.02 13.00
C LYS A 91 0.28 15.50 14.39
N CYS A 92 0.90 14.33 14.41
CA CYS A 92 1.18 13.60 15.62
C CYS A 92 2.07 14.42 16.56
N ILE A 93 1.79 14.37 17.85
CA ILE A 93 2.60 15.05 18.87
C ILE A 93 4.07 14.58 18.88
N PHE A 94 4.34 13.39 18.35
CA PHE A 94 5.66 12.75 18.25
C PHE A 94 6.19 12.70 16.81
N CYS A 95 5.59 13.43 15.85
CA CYS A 95 6.00 13.36 14.45
C CYS A 95 7.41 13.94 14.26
N PHE A 96 8.39 13.06 14.03
CA PHE A 96 9.78 13.47 13.79
C PHE A 96 9.93 14.39 12.58
N ILE A 97 9.16 14.15 11.51
CA ILE A 97 9.23 14.95 10.29
C ILE A 97 8.77 16.39 10.53
N ASP A 98 7.73 16.61 11.34
CA ASP A 98 7.29 17.97 11.73
C ASP A 98 8.31 18.70 12.61
N GLN A 99 9.21 17.96 13.26
CA GLN A 99 10.24 18.49 14.14
C GLN A 99 11.56 18.77 13.40
N LEU A 100 11.67 18.46 12.11
CA LEU A 100 12.87 18.72 11.31
C LEU A 100 13.12 20.24 11.16
N PRO A 101 14.38 20.69 11.19
CA PRO A 101 14.73 22.08 10.93
C PRO A 101 14.37 22.46 9.49
N LYS A 102 14.12 23.74 9.23
CA LYS A 102 13.84 24.26 7.87
C LYS A 102 15.11 24.28 7.01
N GLY A 103 14.94 24.16 5.68
CA GLY A 103 16.03 24.28 4.70
C GLY A 103 16.78 22.97 4.40
N LEU A 104 16.25 21.82 4.83
CA LEU A 104 16.73 20.52 4.40
C LEU A 104 16.21 20.16 3.00
N ARG A 105 16.66 19.03 2.46
CA ARG A 105 16.17 18.49 1.18
C ARG A 105 14.66 18.26 1.26
N GLU A 106 13.93 18.62 0.21
CA GLU A 106 12.46 18.52 0.18
C GLU A 106 11.96 17.10 0.48
N SER A 107 12.66 16.08 0.00
CA SER A 107 12.32 14.67 0.24
C SER A 107 12.35 14.27 1.72
N LEU A 108 13.08 14.98 2.58
CA LEU A 108 13.11 14.71 4.03
C LEU A 108 11.84 15.17 4.75
N TYR A 109 11.05 16.05 4.13
CA TYR A 109 9.79 16.53 4.70
C TYR A 109 8.57 15.72 4.25
N PHE A 110 8.76 14.72 3.38
CA PHE A 110 7.68 13.86 2.93
C PHE A 110 7.29 12.88 4.04
N LYS A 111 6.01 12.89 4.42
CA LYS A 111 5.45 11.95 5.38
C LYS A 111 4.73 10.83 4.64
N ASP A 112 5.31 9.64 4.67
CA ASP A 112 4.63 8.46 4.14
C ASP A 112 3.53 7.98 5.09
N ASP A 113 2.39 7.56 4.53
CA ASP A 113 1.30 6.81 5.17
C ASP A 113 0.54 6.00 4.12
N ASP A 114 1.21 5.60 3.04
CA ASP A 114 0.62 4.86 1.93
C ASP A 114 0.61 3.36 2.23
N ALA A 115 -0.58 2.75 2.21
CA ALA A 115 -0.72 1.30 2.39
C ALA A 115 0.10 0.51 1.35
N ARG A 116 0.34 1.10 0.18
CA ARG A 116 1.11 0.45 -0.87
C ARG A 116 2.57 0.24 -0.49
N LEU A 117 3.16 1.25 0.13
CA LEU A 117 4.53 1.22 0.62
C LEU A 117 4.67 0.30 1.84
N SER A 118 3.59 0.10 2.61
CA SER A 118 3.57 -0.89 3.69
C SER A 118 3.84 -2.31 3.19
N PHE A 119 3.23 -2.70 2.07
CA PHE A 119 3.42 -4.04 1.50
C PHE A 119 4.76 -4.16 0.75
N LEU A 120 5.13 -3.15 -0.05
CA LEU A 120 6.33 -3.23 -0.88
C LEU A 120 7.63 -3.14 -0.08
N PHE A 121 7.65 -2.29 0.95
CA PHE A 121 8.87 -1.93 1.68
C PHE A 121 8.78 -2.16 3.19
N GLY A 122 7.63 -2.63 3.68
CA GLY A 122 7.45 -2.90 5.11
C GLY A 122 7.17 -1.65 5.95
N ASN A 123 6.82 -0.52 5.33
CA ASN A 123 6.52 0.71 6.06
C ASN A 123 5.32 0.55 6.98
N TYR A 124 5.32 1.27 8.11
CA TYR A 124 4.18 1.27 9.02
C TYR A 124 3.24 2.43 8.70
N ILE A 125 1.95 2.13 8.58
CA ILE A 125 0.90 3.12 8.33
C ILE A 125 0.05 3.31 9.59
N THR A 126 -0.47 4.50 9.77
CA THR A 126 -1.40 4.84 10.86
C THR A 126 -2.83 4.39 10.59
N ALA A 127 -3.12 3.93 9.38
CA ALA A 127 -4.43 3.54 8.88
C ALA A 127 -5.53 4.62 8.97
N THR A 128 -5.17 5.89 9.21
CA THR A 128 -6.12 7.00 9.22
C THR A 128 -6.52 7.46 7.83
N ASN A 129 -5.67 7.19 6.83
CA ASN A 129 -5.90 7.53 5.42
C ASN A 129 -6.40 6.33 4.61
N LEU A 130 -6.84 5.24 5.26
CA LEU A 130 -7.42 4.07 4.59
C LEU A 130 -8.95 4.15 4.59
N PRO A 131 -9.59 4.41 3.42
CA PRO A 131 -11.03 4.26 3.28
C PRO A 131 -11.42 2.78 3.22
N ASP A 132 -12.71 2.50 3.44
CA ASP A 132 -13.25 1.13 3.43
C ASP A 132 -12.97 0.38 2.12
N SER A 133 -12.99 1.08 0.98
CA SER A 133 -12.67 0.48 -0.32
C SER A 133 -11.24 -0.06 -0.41
N GLU A 134 -10.28 0.60 0.24
CA GLU A 134 -8.89 0.12 0.30
C GLU A 134 -8.76 -1.07 1.24
N ILE A 135 -9.49 -1.07 2.37
CA ILE A 135 -9.53 -2.20 3.29
C ILE A 135 -10.11 -3.43 2.59
N ASP A 136 -11.22 -3.28 1.87
CA ASP A 136 -11.85 -4.37 1.14
C ASP A 136 -10.95 -4.88 0.01
N ARG A 137 -10.18 -4.00 -0.63
CA ARG A 137 -9.20 -4.37 -1.64
C ARG A 137 -8.04 -5.18 -1.05
N ILE A 138 -7.47 -4.73 0.07
CA ILE A 138 -6.45 -5.45 0.83
C ILE A 138 -6.94 -6.86 1.21
N ILE A 139 -8.19 -6.97 1.68
CA ILE A 139 -8.83 -8.25 2.01
C ILE A 139 -9.01 -9.12 0.77
N ARG A 140 -9.56 -8.57 -0.31
CA ARG A 140 -9.81 -9.29 -1.57
C ARG A 140 -8.53 -9.88 -2.15
N TYR A 141 -7.44 -9.12 -2.14
CA TYR A 141 -6.14 -9.55 -2.65
C TYR A 141 -5.31 -10.32 -1.63
N ARG A 142 -5.84 -10.55 -0.41
CA ARG A 142 -5.15 -11.22 0.71
C ARG A 142 -3.76 -10.65 0.98
N MET A 143 -3.64 -9.33 0.92
CA MET A 143 -2.38 -8.65 1.13
C MET A 143 -1.95 -8.78 2.59
N SER A 144 -0.89 -9.56 2.83
CA SER A 144 -0.40 -9.89 4.16
C SER A 144 1.13 -9.96 4.14
N PRO A 145 1.83 -9.44 5.17
CA PRO A 145 1.29 -8.75 6.35
C PRO A 145 0.97 -7.27 6.09
N VAL A 146 0.13 -6.67 6.95
CA VAL A 146 -0.11 -5.22 6.99
C VAL A 146 0.54 -4.64 8.26
N ASN A 147 1.38 -3.62 8.11
CA ASN A 147 2.11 -3.03 9.24
C ASN A 147 1.41 -1.76 9.72
N ILE A 148 0.88 -1.77 10.95
CA ILE A 148 0.03 -0.72 11.50
C ILE A 148 0.65 -0.06 12.74
N SER A 149 0.79 1.26 12.70
CA SER A 149 1.16 2.09 13.85
C SER A 149 -0.08 2.45 14.69
N VAL A 150 -0.26 1.73 15.79
CA VAL A 150 -1.45 1.80 16.65
C VAL A 150 -1.35 2.94 17.65
N HIS A 151 -0.21 3.03 18.35
CA HIS A 151 0.10 3.97 19.44
C HIS A 151 -0.77 3.83 20.70
N THR A 152 -2.09 3.72 20.56
CA THR A 152 -3.02 3.42 21.67
C THR A 152 -4.32 2.86 21.10
N THR A 153 -5.00 1.99 21.84
CA THR A 153 -6.35 1.51 21.49
C THR A 153 -7.48 2.36 22.07
N ASN A 154 -7.17 3.35 22.91
CA ASN A 154 -8.14 4.33 23.40
C ASN A 154 -8.49 5.33 22.28
N PRO A 155 -9.76 5.36 21.78
CA PRO A 155 -10.12 6.18 20.62
C PRO A 155 -9.88 7.68 20.83
N GLU A 156 -10.25 8.22 22.00
CA GLU A 156 -10.13 9.64 22.30
C GLU A 156 -8.67 10.05 22.42
N LEU A 157 -7.87 9.23 23.11
CA LEU A 157 -6.44 9.45 23.24
C LEU A 157 -5.75 9.37 21.87
N ARG A 158 -6.13 8.42 21.02
CA ARG A 158 -5.56 8.27 19.67
C ARG A 158 -5.84 9.49 18.80
N VAL A 159 -7.07 9.99 18.80
CA VAL A 159 -7.47 11.23 18.11
C VAL A 159 -6.61 12.41 18.58
N LYS A 160 -6.38 12.53 19.89
CA LYS A 160 -5.53 13.58 20.47
C LYS A 160 -4.06 13.42 20.08
N MET A 161 -3.51 12.21 20.17
CA MET A 161 -2.09 11.94 19.87
C MET A 161 -1.74 12.16 18.40
N LEU A 162 -2.61 11.76 17.48
CA LEU A 162 -2.40 11.93 16.04
C LEU A 162 -2.90 13.28 15.51
N ASN A 163 -3.65 14.02 16.34
CA ASN A 163 -4.36 15.25 15.97
C ASN A 163 -5.20 15.05 14.70
N ASN A 164 -5.98 13.97 14.68
CA ASN A 164 -6.83 13.56 13.57
C ASN A 164 -8.15 12.99 14.08
N ARG A 165 -9.27 13.65 13.73
CA ARG A 165 -10.62 13.26 14.17
C ARG A 165 -11.08 11.88 13.70
N PHE A 166 -10.46 11.34 12.65
CA PHE A 166 -10.80 10.02 12.08
C PHE A 166 -9.90 8.90 12.62
N ALA A 167 -9.07 9.18 13.62
CA ALA A 167 -8.11 8.22 14.13
C ALA A 167 -8.65 7.21 15.16
N GLY A 168 -9.91 7.34 15.60
CA GLY A 168 -10.44 6.55 16.72
C GLY A 168 -10.79 5.09 16.41
N ASP A 169 -10.83 4.69 15.14
CA ASP A 169 -11.41 3.42 14.66
C ASP A 169 -10.38 2.29 14.45
N ILE A 170 -9.18 2.42 15.03
CA ILE A 170 -8.06 1.53 14.70
C ILE A 170 -8.31 0.06 15.04
N LEU A 171 -8.98 -0.21 16.17
CA LEU A 171 -9.28 -1.58 16.59
C LEU A 171 -10.28 -2.25 15.64
N ASP A 172 -11.26 -1.52 15.13
CA ASP A 172 -12.24 -2.06 14.18
C ASP A 172 -11.57 -2.42 12.85
N LYS A 173 -10.65 -1.58 12.39
CA LYS A 173 -9.83 -1.87 11.20
C LYS A 173 -8.96 -3.11 11.38
N ILE A 174 -8.25 -3.22 12.52
CA ILE A 174 -7.43 -4.40 12.82
C ILE A 174 -8.29 -5.67 12.87
N ARG A 175 -9.46 -5.62 13.51
CA ARG A 175 -10.40 -6.74 13.55
C ARG A 175 -10.84 -7.19 12.16
N ARG A 176 -11.11 -6.25 11.24
CA ARG A 176 -11.46 -6.57 9.85
C ARG A 176 -10.34 -7.33 9.14
N PHE A 177 -9.08 -6.89 9.31
CA PHE A 177 -7.94 -7.58 8.73
C PHE A 177 -7.72 -8.97 9.33
N THR A 178 -7.67 -9.08 10.66
CA THR A 178 -7.41 -10.37 11.32
C THR A 178 -8.53 -11.38 11.09
N SER A 179 -9.79 -10.95 11.06
CA SER A 179 -10.94 -11.82 10.74
C SER A 179 -10.92 -12.32 9.29
N ALA A 180 -10.24 -11.61 8.39
CA ALA A 180 -10.03 -12.03 7.01
C ALA A 180 -8.77 -12.90 6.81
N GLY A 181 -8.07 -13.26 7.90
CA GLY A 181 -6.84 -14.04 7.85
C GLY A 181 -5.60 -13.25 7.46
N ILE A 182 -5.65 -11.91 7.47
CA ILE A 182 -4.49 -11.07 7.21
C ILE A 182 -3.65 -10.93 8.49
N THR A 183 -2.34 -11.16 8.36
CA THR A 183 -1.40 -10.92 9.45
C THR A 183 -1.20 -9.42 9.63
N VAL A 184 -1.34 -8.92 10.85
CA VAL A 184 -1.15 -7.50 11.19
C VAL A 184 0.02 -7.36 12.15
N ASN A 185 1.07 -6.65 11.73
CA ASN A 185 2.16 -6.28 12.63
C ASN A 185 1.87 -4.92 13.25
N THR A 186 1.91 -4.81 14.58
CA THR A 186 1.56 -3.58 15.27
C THR A 186 2.77 -2.89 15.87
N GLN A 187 2.88 -1.58 15.68
CA GLN A 187 3.87 -0.72 16.32
C GLN A 187 3.20 0.24 17.32
N ILE A 188 3.87 0.48 18.44
CA ILE A 188 3.48 1.47 19.44
C ILE A 188 4.65 2.43 19.65
N VAL A 189 4.38 3.73 19.50
CA VAL A 189 5.28 4.79 19.98
C VAL A 189 4.77 5.21 21.35
N VAL A 190 5.59 4.99 22.38
CA VAL A 190 5.24 5.32 23.77
C VAL A 190 5.74 6.73 24.09
N CYS A 191 4.84 7.58 24.56
CA CYS A 191 5.08 8.95 25.00
C CYS A 191 4.82 9.04 26.52
N PRO A 192 5.85 9.34 27.33
CA PRO A 192 5.71 9.40 28.79
C PRO A 192 4.60 10.34 29.26
N GLY A 193 3.77 9.89 30.19
CA GLY A 193 2.63 10.62 30.73
C GLY A 193 1.43 10.79 29.78
N ILE A 194 1.43 10.10 28.63
CA ILE A 194 0.39 10.21 27.60
C ILE A 194 -0.26 8.86 27.32
N ASN A 195 0.51 7.89 26.84
CA ASN A 195 0.04 6.54 26.50
C ASN A 195 0.92 5.44 27.10
N ASP A 196 1.59 5.75 28.21
CA ASP A 196 2.30 4.80 29.06
C ASP A 196 1.39 4.31 30.21
N GLY A 197 1.94 3.48 31.10
CA GLY A 197 1.21 2.94 32.26
C GLY A 197 -0.05 2.17 31.87
N GLU A 198 -1.18 2.50 32.51
CA GLU A 198 -2.45 1.78 32.32
C GLU A 198 -2.96 1.82 30.86
N GLU A 199 -2.69 2.91 30.12
CA GLU A 199 -3.09 3.04 28.71
C GLU A 199 -2.25 2.13 27.80
N LEU A 200 -0.97 1.95 28.13
CA LEU A 200 -0.12 0.97 27.43
C LEU A 200 -0.58 -0.46 27.73
N ASP A 201 -0.85 -0.79 28.99
CA ASP A 201 -1.33 -2.10 29.40
C ASP A 201 -2.67 -2.45 28.76
N ARG A 202 -3.58 -1.47 28.63
CA ARG A 202 -4.82 -1.60 27.87
C ARG A 202 -4.52 -1.90 26.39
N THR A 203 -3.67 -1.10 25.76
CA THR A 203 -3.31 -1.25 24.34
C THR A 203 -2.72 -2.63 24.04
N ILE A 204 -1.81 -3.11 24.89
CA ILE A 204 -1.21 -4.45 24.75
C ILE A 204 -2.28 -5.55 24.91
N ARG A 205 -3.15 -5.46 25.92
CA ARG A 205 -4.24 -6.44 26.12
C ARG A 205 -5.21 -6.50 24.94
N ASP A 206 -5.63 -5.34 24.46
CA ASP A 206 -6.56 -5.24 23.33
C ASP A 206 -5.94 -5.86 22.06
N LEU A 207 -4.69 -5.54 21.75
CA LEU A 207 -4.00 -6.09 20.58
C LEU A 207 -3.69 -7.58 20.70
N THR A 208 -3.24 -8.05 21.86
CA THR A 208 -2.97 -9.48 22.09
C THR A 208 -4.24 -10.33 22.01
N SER A 209 -5.41 -9.78 22.37
CA SER A 209 -6.69 -10.46 22.19
C SER A 209 -7.07 -10.71 20.73
N LEU A 210 -6.42 -10.02 19.79
CA LEU A 210 -6.59 -10.16 18.34
C LEU A 210 -5.44 -10.94 17.68
N GLY A 211 -4.45 -11.37 18.46
CA GLY A 211 -3.31 -12.14 17.97
C GLY A 211 -3.67 -13.58 17.59
N PRO A 212 -2.79 -14.26 16.82
CA PRO A 212 -2.96 -15.68 16.51
C PRO A 212 -3.01 -16.52 17.80
N GLN A 213 -3.86 -17.56 17.80
CA GLN A 213 -3.97 -18.55 18.87
C GLN A 213 -2.81 -19.54 18.84
#